data_AF-A0A2V9UVE8-F1
#
_entry.id   AF-A0A2V9UVE8-F1
#
_cell.length_a   1.000
_cell.length_b   1.000
_cell.length_c   1.000
_cell.angle_alpha   90.00
_cell.angle_beta   90.00
_cell.angle_gamma   90.00
#
_symmetry.space_group_name_H-M   'P 1'
#
loop_
_entity.id
_entity.type
_entity.pdbx_description
1 polymer ?
#
loop_
_entity_poly.entity_id
_entity_poly.type
_entity_poly.pdbx_seq_one_letter_code
_entity_poly.pdbx_strand_id
1 'polypeptide(L)'
;MRLISALADEKLPKAIHDLKAALHALEPEGITLRCVEHDSALYSYLLDPTYPSHRLADVALRRFNLKMSGTLAESADVTGRLAIALRHDVEDQRLLNLYDQIDLPLVAVLHRMEHAGVIIDQQALSAMSSRLHHEEQAKAKEIYDHAGCEFNVNSPKQLGDVLFNKLNLPKPVKYGKGKMISTAVDVLEGLAATHQVPRLVLEYRQLSKLKSTYVDALPSLLNRATGRLHTTFTQTGTATGRLSSSNPNLQNIPIRTELGREIRAAFTARPGHVLLAADYSQIELRLLAHYSEDSLLVEAYRRGDDIHTLTASQVFGVPPLMVTSDHRRQAKVVNFGIVYGLSPFGLSQNLGIDTSEAKQFIDAYFERYRGVRAFIDKTLEQARREQQVRTLFGRIRPIPDINS
;
A
#
# COMPACT_ATOMS: atom_id res chain seq x y z
N MET A 1 29.93 26.72 -17.62
CA MET A 1 29.82 27.64 -16.46
C MET A 1 28.46 28.30 -16.34
N ARG A 2 27.91 29.02 -17.34
CA ARG A 2 26.62 29.75 -17.20
C ARG A 2 25.41 28.90 -16.80
N LEU A 3 25.23 27.69 -17.36
CA LEU A 3 24.09 26.82 -17.03
C LEU A 3 24.14 26.28 -15.61
N ILE A 4 25.30 25.76 -15.18
CA ILE A 4 25.48 25.21 -13.82
C ILE A 4 25.20 26.30 -12.78
N SER A 5 25.73 27.51 -12.99
CA SER A 5 25.45 28.66 -12.13
C SER A 5 23.95 29.00 -12.08
N ALA A 6 23.25 28.95 -13.21
CA ALA A 6 21.80 29.22 -13.26
C ALA A 6 20.97 28.14 -12.53
N LEU A 7 21.33 26.86 -12.66
CA LEU A 7 20.66 25.76 -11.96
C LEU A 7 20.83 25.87 -10.43
N ALA A 8 22.02 26.28 -9.98
CA ALA A 8 22.35 26.45 -8.57
C ALA A 8 21.87 27.78 -7.97
N ASP A 9 21.38 28.73 -8.77
CA ASP A 9 20.94 30.05 -8.29
C ASP A 9 19.63 29.95 -7.50
N GLU A 10 19.63 30.41 -6.25
CA GLU A 10 18.45 30.39 -5.37
C GLU A 10 17.40 31.46 -5.72
N LYS A 11 17.74 32.42 -6.58
CA LYS A 11 16.86 33.54 -6.99
C LYS A 11 16.19 33.33 -8.35
N LEU A 12 16.61 32.31 -9.10
CA LEU A 12 16.02 32.00 -10.40
C LEU A 12 14.99 30.87 -10.22
N PRO A 13 13.68 31.13 -10.34
CA PRO A 13 12.68 30.08 -10.20
C PRO A 13 12.75 29.10 -11.37
N LYS A 14 12.52 27.81 -11.08
CA LYS A 14 12.47 26.74 -12.09
C LYS A 14 11.15 25.99 -12.05
N ALA A 15 10.69 25.66 -13.25
CA ALA A 15 9.65 24.69 -13.51
C ALA A 15 10.28 23.39 -14.02
N ILE A 16 9.90 22.27 -13.42
CA ILE A 16 10.35 20.93 -13.77
C ILE A 16 9.13 20.00 -13.88
N HIS A 17 9.31 18.91 -14.61
CA HIS A 17 8.41 17.79 -14.59
C HIS A 17 9.15 16.60 -13.96
N ASP A 18 8.71 16.16 -12.78
CA ASP A 18 9.39 15.15 -11.95
C ASP A 18 10.75 15.62 -11.40
N LEU A 19 10.70 16.44 -10.36
CA LEU A 19 11.87 16.97 -9.68
C LEU A 19 12.76 15.85 -9.12
N LYS A 20 12.17 14.75 -8.63
CA LYS A 20 12.97 13.67 -8.03
C LYS A 20 13.84 12.99 -9.08
N ALA A 21 13.30 12.73 -10.27
CA ALA A 21 14.07 12.20 -11.39
C ALA A 21 15.18 13.17 -11.83
N ALA A 22 14.89 14.48 -11.86
CA ALA A 22 15.89 15.49 -12.16
C ALA A 22 17.05 15.49 -11.15
N LEU A 23 16.75 15.37 -9.84
CA LEU A 23 17.79 15.29 -8.80
C LEU A 23 18.69 14.06 -8.99
N HIS A 24 18.11 12.89 -9.24
CA HIS A 24 18.86 11.66 -9.52
C HIS A 24 19.78 11.77 -10.74
N ALA A 25 19.37 12.54 -11.76
CA ALA A 25 20.16 12.74 -12.97
C ALA A 25 21.30 13.77 -12.76
N LEU A 26 21.08 14.79 -11.92
CA LEU A 26 22.02 15.90 -11.75
C LEU A 26 23.06 15.67 -10.65
N GLU A 27 22.71 14.95 -9.58
CA GLU A 27 23.61 14.72 -8.44
C GLU A 27 24.91 13.97 -8.83
N PRO A 28 24.90 12.91 -9.66
CA PRO A 28 26.13 12.23 -10.08
C PRO A 28 27.07 13.13 -10.89
N GLU A 29 26.53 14.14 -11.56
CA GLU A 29 27.28 15.14 -12.33
C GLU A 29 27.81 16.30 -11.46
N GLY A 30 27.57 16.25 -10.13
CA GLY A 30 27.94 17.31 -9.21
C GLY A 30 27.14 18.61 -9.41
N ILE A 31 25.97 18.53 -10.06
CA ILE A 31 25.14 19.71 -10.36
C ILE A 31 24.10 19.89 -9.26
N THR A 32 24.13 21.03 -8.60
CA THR A 32 23.12 21.40 -7.61
C THR A 32 21.97 22.13 -8.29
N LEU A 33 20.75 21.70 -7.99
CA LEU A 33 19.52 22.34 -8.44
C LEU A 33 18.84 23.05 -7.25
N ARG A 34 18.57 24.36 -7.40
CA ARG A 34 17.93 25.21 -6.37
C ARG A 34 16.72 25.93 -6.94
N CYS A 35 15.84 26.40 -6.05
CA CYS A 35 14.68 27.25 -6.40
C CYS A 35 13.73 26.61 -7.43
N VAL A 36 13.38 25.34 -7.25
CA VAL A 36 12.32 24.70 -8.03
C VAL A 36 11.00 25.05 -7.35
N GLU A 37 10.17 25.84 -8.03
CA GLU A 37 8.86 26.27 -7.52
C GLU A 37 7.72 25.40 -8.08
N HIS A 38 7.92 24.84 -9.27
CA HIS A 38 6.89 24.09 -9.97
C HIS A 38 7.38 22.69 -10.34
N ASP A 39 6.69 21.67 -9.84
CA ASP A 39 6.74 20.31 -10.35
C ASP A 39 5.37 19.97 -10.96
N SER A 40 5.31 20.00 -12.30
CA SER A 40 4.07 19.77 -13.03
C SER A 40 3.53 18.33 -12.88
N ALA A 41 4.38 17.36 -12.55
CA ALA A 41 3.93 15.99 -12.27
C ALA A 41 3.19 15.94 -10.91
N LEU A 42 3.72 16.64 -9.90
CA LEU A 42 3.04 16.79 -8.60
C LEU A 42 1.74 17.57 -8.73
N TYR A 43 1.70 18.67 -9.50
CA TYR A 43 0.44 19.37 -9.76
C TYR A 43 -0.60 18.47 -10.42
N SER A 44 -0.22 17.72 -11.46
CA SER A 44 -1.14 16.80 -12.11
C SER A 44 -1.69 15.75 -11.15
N TYR A 45 -0.86 15.23 -10.24
CA TYR A 45 -1.28 14.25 -9.24
C TYR A 45 -2.16 14.85 -8.15
N LEU A 46 -1.85 16.07 -7.72
CA LEU A 46 -2.58 16.77 -6.69
C LEU A 46 -4.00 17.12 -7.13
N LEU A 47 -4.17 17.48 -8.40
CA LEU A 47 -5.45 17.77 -9.03
C LEU A 47 -6.30 16.51 -9.22
N ASP A 48 -5.69 15.41 -9.67
CA ASP A 48 -6.40 14.15 -9.82
C ASP A 48 -5.46 12.93 -9.66
N PRO A 49 -5.46 12.29 -8.46
CA PRO A 49 -4.65 11.11 -8.19
C PRO A 49 -5.27 9.81 -8.75
N THR A 50 -6.38 9.88 -9.52
CA THR A 50 -6.99 8.72 -10.17
C THR A 50 -6.37 8.42 -11.53
N TYR A 51 -5.65 9.39 -12.13
CA TYR A 51 -5.03 9.17 -13.43
C TYR A 51 -4.00 8.03 -13.36
N PRO A 52 -3.95 7.17 -14.41
CA PRO A 52 -3.04 6.04 -14.43
C PRO A 52 -1.57 6.44 -14.59
N SER A 53 -1.30 7.69 -14.99
CA SER A 53 0.04 8.20 -15.24
C SER A 53 0.09 9.71 -15.17
N HIS A 54 1.20 10.22 -14.62
CA HIS A 54 1.53 11.64 -14.53
C HIS A 54 2.78 12.01 -15.34
N ARG A 55 3.20 11.18 -16.29
CA ARG A 55 4.34 11.49 -17.18
C ARG A 55 4.01 12.66 -18.11
N LEU A 56 5.04 13.40 -18.51
CA LEU A 56 4.92 14.64 -19.28
C LEU A 56 4.03 14.50 -20.51
N ALA A 57 4.28 13.48 -21.33
CA ALA A 57 3.50 13.22 -22.54
C ALA A 57 2.03 12.90 -22.26
N ASP A 58 1.74 12.18 -21.17
CA ASP A 58 0.37 11.82 -20.79
C ASP A 58 -0.38 13.06 -20.28
N VAL A 59 0.28 13.92 -19.49
CA VAL A 59 -0.29 15.17 -19.00
C VAL A 59 -0.48 16.17 -20.16
N ALA A 60 0.49 16.30 -21.06
CA ALA A 60 0.40 17.15 -22.24
C ALA A 60 -0.74 16.74 -23.17
N LEU A 61 -0.91 15.43 -23.40
CA LEU A 61 -2.02 14.90 -24.19
C LEU A 61 -3.36 15.23 -23.53
N ARG A 62 -3.52 14.99 -22.22
CA ARG A 62 -4.78 15.26 -21.51
C ARG A 62 -5.10 16.76 -21.43
N ARG A 63 -4.10 17.60 -21.17
CA ARG A 63 -4.32 19.04 -20.90
C ARG A 63 -4.38 19.88 -22.18
N PHE A 64 -3.57 19.54 -23.19
CA PHE A 64 -3.43 20.36 -24.40
C PHE A 64 -3.85 19.63 -25.69
N ASN A 65 -4.32 18.37 -25.59
CA ASN A 65 -4.53 17.50 -26.75
C ASN A 65 -3.28 17.39 -27.64
N LEU A 66 -2.10 17.48 -27.02
CA LEU A 66 -0.81 17.53 -27.70
C LEU A 66 -0.11 16.18 -27.59
N LYS A 67 0.10 15.52 -28.72
CA LYS A 67 0.99 14.37 -28.80
C LYS A 67 2.42 14.87 -29.01
N MET A 68 3.27 14.66 -28.00
CA MET A 68 4.66 15.12 -28.04
C MET A 68 5.49 14.37 -29.09
N SER A 69 6.37 15.09 -29.76
CA SER A 69 7.42 14.55 -30.64
C SER A 69 8.58 13.91 -29.87
N GLY A 70 8.80 14.35 -28.62
CA GLY A 70 9.82 13.81 -27.72
C GLY A 70 11.16 14.56 -27.74
N THR A 71 11.24 15.71 -28.41
CA THR A 71 12.45 16.54 -28.36
C THR A 71 12.61 17.23 -27.00
N LEU A 72 13.86 17.53 -26.62
CA LEU A 72 14.14 18.20 -25.33
C LEU A 72 13.60 19.63 -25.29
N ALA A 73 13.67 20.37 -26.40
CA ALA A 73 13.15 21.73 -26.49
C ALA A 73 11.63 21.77 -26.33
N GLU A 74 10.91 20.86 -27.00
CA GLU A 74 9.46 20.69 -26.81
C GLU A 74 9.14 20.29 -25.37
N SER A 75 9.92 19.39 -24.78
CA SER A 75 9.71 18.95 -23.39
C SER A 75 9.88 20.10 -22.39
N ALA A 76 10.86 20.97 -22.60
CA ALA A 76 11.07 22.16 -21.77
C ALA A 76 9.93 23.18 -21.94
N ASP A 77 9.51 23.48 -23.18
CA ASP A 77 8.39 24.37 -23.46
C ASP A 77 7.09 23.86 -22.82
N VAL A 78 6.75 22.59 -23.07
CA VAL A 78 5.53 21.96 -22.52
C VAL A 78 5.57 21.92 -21.00
N THR A 79 6.73 21.67 -20.38
CA THR A 79 6.88 21.72 -18.91
C THR A 79 6.54 23.11 -18.37
N GLY A 80 7.07 24.18 -18.98
CA GLY A 80 6.75 25.55 -18.58
C GLY A 80 5.27 25.89 -18.75
N ARG A 81 4.66 25.50 -19.88
CA ARG A 81 3.23 25.71 -20.14
C ARG A 81 2.34 24.94 -19.16
N LEU A 82 2.69 23.70 -18.83
CA LEU A 82 1.98 22.90 -17.84
C LEU A 82 2.14 23.46 -16.43
N ALA A 83 3.34 23.93 -16.06
CA ALA A 83 3.58 24.53 -14.74
C ALA A 83 2.64 25.72 -14.51
N ILE A 84 2.51 26.62 -15.48
CA ILE A 84 1.59 27.77 -15.39
C ILE A 84 0.13 27.28 -15.34
N ALA A 85 -0.27 26.44 -16.29
CA ALA A 85 -1.67 26.03 -16.43
C ALA A 85 -2.18 25.21 -15.24
N LEU A 86 -1.36 24.29 -14.72
CA LEU A 86 -1.75 23.42 -13.60
C LEU A 86 -1.61 24.14 -12.25
N ARG A 87 -0.70 25.11 -12.13
CA ARG A 87 -0.61 25.93 -10.92
C ARG A 87 -1.91 26.72 -10.68
N HIS A 88 -2.46 27.33 -11.72
CA HIS A 88 -3.74 28.03 -11.64
C HIS A 88 -4.84 27.11 -11.10
N ASP A 89 -4.97 25.90 -11.66
CA ASP A 89 -5.95 24.92 -11.19
C ASP A 89 -5.72 24.50 -9.72
N VAL A 90 -4.44 24.36 -9.31
CA VAL A 90 -4.06 24.03 -7.92
C VAL A 90 -4.44 25.15 -6.96
N GLU A 91 -4.27 26.41 -7.38
CA GLU A 91 -4.68 27.60 -6.61
C GLU A 91 -6.22 27.69 -6.51
N ASP A 92 -6.93 27.50 -7.63
CA ASP A 92 -8.40 27.47 -7.67
C ASP A 92 -9.00 26.43 -6.74
N GLN A 93 -8.38 25.24 -6.67
CA GLN A 93 -8.81 24.15 -5.79
C GLN A 93 -8.30 24.27 -4.35
N ARG A 94 -7.58 25.35 -4.03
CA ARG A 94 -6.97 25.66 -2.72
C ARG A 94 -5.98 24.59 -2.25
N LEU A 95 -5.22 24.03 -3.17
CA LEU A 95 -4.25 22.96 -2.93
C LEU A 95 -2.81 23.46 -2.80
N LEU A 96 -2.56 24.76 -3.03
CA LEU A 96 -1.21 25.32 -3.03
C LEU A 96 -0.48 25.10 -1.68
N ASN A 97 -1.16 25.26 -0.55
CA ASN A 97 -0.54 25.03 0.76
C ASN A 97 -0.12 23.56 0.96
N LEU A 98 -0.92 22.60 0.48
CA LEU A 98 -0.57 21.18 0.53
C LEU A 98 0.65 20.89 -0.35
N TYR A 99 0.71 21.50 -1.53
CA TYR A 99 1.86 21.38 -2.42
C TYR A 99 3.14 21.95 -1.79
N ASP A 100 3.09 23.20 -1.30
CA ASP A 100 4.24 23.94 -0.81
C ASP A 100 4.78 23.38 0.52
N GLN A 101 3.91 22.88 1.40
CA GLN A 101 4.29 22.45 2.74
C GLN A 101 4.54 20.94 2.86
N ILE A 102 3.98 20.14 1.94
CA ILE A 102 4.05 18.67 2.02
C ILE A 102 4.70 18.08 0.76
N ASP A 103 4.07 18.22 -0.41
CA ASP A 103 4.45 17.41 -1.58
C ASP A 103 5.80 17.82 -2.17
N LEU A 104 6.03 19.11 -2.39
CA LEU A 104 7.28 19.59 -2.98
C LEU A 104 8.49 19.40 -2.03
N PRO A 105 8.43 19.78 -0.73
CA PRO A 105 9.55 19.55 0.19
C PRO A 105 9.89 18.06 0.39
N LEU A 106 8.88 17.18 0.33
CA LEU A 106 9.08 15.73 0.49
C LEU A 106 9.94 15.13 -0.63
N VAL A 107 9.94 15.72 -1.83
CA VAL A 107 10.79 15.26 -2.95
C VAL A 107 12.26 15.15 -2.55
N ALA A 108 12.82 16.19 -1.93
CA ALA A 108 14.23 16.22 -1.55
C ALA A 108 14.54 15.22 -0.43
N VAL A 109 13.58 14.98 0.47
CA VAL A 109 13.72 13.97 1.54
C VAL A 109 13.76 12.57 0.93
N LEU A 110 12.81 12.25 0.04
CA LEU A 110 12.76 10.96 -0.64
C LEU A 110 13.99 10.71 -1.48
N HIS A 111 14.44 11.70 -2.25
CA HIS A 111 15.70 11.61 -3.00
C HIS A 111 16.88 11.20 -2.10
N ARG A 112 17.05 11.87 -0.94
CA ARG A 112 18.11 11.51 0.02
C ARG A 112 17.93 10.12 0.63
N MET A 113 16.70 9.72 0.92
CA MET A 113 16.40 8.37 1.43
C MET A 113 16.75 7.29 0.40
N GLU A 114 16.39 7.51 -0.86
CA GLU A 114 16.72 6.61 -1.98
C GLU A 114 18.23 6.55 -2.20
N HIS A 115 18.92 7.68 -2.20
CA HIS A 115 20.38 7.75 -2.32
C HIS A 115 21.08 7.05 -1.15
N ALA A 116 20.59 7.21 0.08
CA ALA A 116 21.18 6.58 1.25
C ALA A 116 21.08 5.04 1.19
N GLY A 117 19.96 4.50 0.71
CA GLY A 117 19.70 3.06 0.63
C GLY A 117 19.77 2.33 1.98
N VAL A 118 19.66 1.00 1.96
CA VAL A 118 19.68 0.13 3.16
C VAL A 118 20.60 -1.07 2.97
N ILE A 119 21.26 -1.52 4.04
CA ILE A 119 22.13 -2.71 4.03
C ILE A 119 21.28 -3.95 4.24
N ILE A 120 21.66 -5.03 3.55
CA ILE A 120 21.15 -6.38 3.82
C ILE A 120 22.30 -7.33 4.14
N ASP A 121 22.02 -8.29 5.01
CA ASP A 121 22.88 -9.44 5.28
C ASP A 121 22.66 -10.51 4.20
N GLN A 122 23.57 -10.54 3.24
CA GLN A 122 23.53 -11.48 2.12
C GLN A 122 23.74 -12.94 2.57
N GLN A 123 24.51 -13.18 3.64
CA GLN A 123 24.76 -14.53 4.13
C GLN A 123 23.52 -15.09 4.82
N ALA A 124 22.85 -14.27 5.64
CA ALA A 124 21.58 -14.63 6.26
C ALA A 124 20.51 -14.96 5.19
N LEU A 125 20.40 -14.13 4.15
CA LEU A 125 19.45 -14.39 3.04
C LEU A 125 19.83 -15.64 2.23
N SER A 126 21.12 -15.89 1.99
CA SER A 126 21.57 -17.10 1.29
C SER A 126 21.25 -18.37 2.08
N ALA A 127 21.51 -18.38 3.38
CA ALA A 127 21.16 -19.50 4.26
C ALA A 127 19.64 -19.73 4.31
N MET A 128 18.87 -18.65 4.38
CA MET A 128 17.41 -18.71 4.30
C MET A 128 16.93 -19.27 2.96
N SER A 129 17.55 -18.88 1.83
CA SER A 129 17.18 -19.40 0.50
C SER A 129 17.35 -20.92 0.43
N SER A 130 18.46 -21.45 0.92
CA SER A 130 18.70 -22.90 0.99
C SER A 130 17.68 -23.62 1.87
N ARG A 131 17.38 -23.07 3.06
CA ARG A 131 16.38 -23.64 3.97
C ARG A 131 14.98 -23.67 3.34
N LEU A 132 14.53 -22.54 2.79
CA LEU A 132 13.23 -22.43 2.14
C LEU A 132 13.12 -23.34 0.93
N HIS A 133 14.21 -23.56 0.18
CA HIS A 133 14.22 -24.50 -0.93
C HIS A 133 13.93 -25.93 -0.48
N HIS A 134 14.53 -26.38 0.62
CA HIS A 134 14.27 -27.70 1.19
C HIS A 134 12.83 -27.83 1.71
N GLU A 135 12.32 -26.80 2.38
CA GLU A 135 10.92 -26.76 2.85
C GLU A 135 9.92 -26.79 1.68
N GLU A 136 10.17 -26.02 0.60
CA GLU A 136 9.35 -26.06 -0.63
C GLU A 136 9.34 -27.46 -1.25
N GLN A 137 10.50 -28.13 -1.35
CA GLN A 137 10.59 -29.48 -1.90
C GLN A 137 9.82 -30.51 -1.05
N ALA A 138 9.97 -30.43 0.28
CA ALA A 138 9.23 -31.30 1.19
C ALA A 138 7.72 -31.10 1.05
N LYS A 139 7.25 -29.84 1.01
CA LYS A 139 5.83 -29.52 0.83
C LYS A 139 5.30 -29.92 -0.53
N ALA A 140 6.09 -29.75 -1.60
CA ALA A 140 5.72 -30.23 -2.93
C ALA A 140 5.52 -31.75 -2.93
N LYS A 141 6.42 -32.50 -2.29
CA LYS A 141 6.28 -33.95 -2.15
C LYS A 141 5.02 -34.35 -1.39
N GLU A 142 4.74 -33.72 -0.24
CA GLU A 142 3.47 -33.94 0.50
C GLU A 142 2.25 -33.68 -0.40
N ILE A 143 2.27 -32.60 -1.18
CA ILE A 143 1.19 -32.29 -2.13
C ILE A 143 1.03 -33.39 -3.17
N TYR A 144 2.13 -33.89 -3.74
CA TYR A 144 2.09 -34.95 -4.75
C TYR A 144 1.57 -36.27 -4.18
N ASP A 145 2.00 -36.64 -2.97
CA ASP A 145 1.56 -37.86 -2.28
C ASP A 145 0.05 -37.83 -2.03
N HIS A 146 -0.50 -36.68 -1.62
CA HIS A 146 -1.94 -36.51 -1.42
C HIS A 146 -2.74 -36.30 -2.72
N ALA A 147 -2.11 -35.76 -3.78
CA ALA A 147 -2.76 -35.53 -5.06
C ALA A 147 -2.71 -36.75 -6.01
N GLY A 148 -1.80 -37.70 -5.75
CA GLY A 148 -1.56 -38.88 -6.59
C GLY A 148 -0.83 -38.58 -7.91
N CYS A 149 -0.28 -37.37 -8.09
CA CYS A 149 0.50 -37.01 -9.27
C CYS A 149 1.40 -35.79 -9.03
N GLU A 150 2.46 -35.69 -9.82
CA GLU A 150 3.31 -34.50 -9.89
C GLU A 150 2.75 -33.45 -10.84
N PHE A 151 2.89 -32.17 -10.47
CA PHE A 151 2.48 -31.02 -11.26
C PHE A 151 3.14 -29.74 -10.72
N ASN A 152 3.11 -28.66 -11.49
CA ASN A 152 3.55 -27.36 -11.02
C ASN A 152 2.50 -26.72 -10.10
N VAL A 153 2.77 -26.76 -8.79
CA VAL A 153 1.91 -26.19 -7.72
C VAL A 153 1.68 -24.68 -7.88
N ASN A 154 2.64 -23.97 -8.44
CA ASN A 154 2.53 -22.53 -8.71
C ASN A 154 1.71 -22.21 -9.97
N SER A 155 1.42 -23.18 -10.84
CA SER A 155 0.60 -22.98 -12.04
C SER A 155 -0.89 -23.03 -11.70
N PRO A 156 -1.65 -21.93 -11.78
CA PRO A 156 -3.08 -21.94 -11.46
C PRO A 156 -3.88 -22.91 -12.33
N LYS A 157 -3.45 -23.10 -13.59
CA LYS A 157 -4.07 -24.02 -14.54
C LYS A 157 -3.89 -25.48 -14.12
N GLN A 158 -2.66 -25.89 -13.82
CA GLN A 158 -2.39 -27.29 -13.43
C GLN A 158 -2.98 -27.59 -12.06
N LEU A 159 -2.83 -26.66 -11.11
CA LEU A 159 -3.45 -26.82 -9.79
C LEU A 159 -4.98 -26.93 -9.88
N GLY A 160 -5.63 -26.08 -10.69
CA GLY A 160 -7.08 -26.14 -10.88
C GLY A 160 -7.54 -27.48 -11.44
N ASP A 161 -6.81 -28.04 -12.41
CA ASP A 161 -7.10 -29.37 -12.96
C ASP A 161 -7.00 -30.47 -11.88
N VAL A 162 -5.93 -30.46 -11.09
CA VAL A 162 -5.72 -31.42 -10.00
C VAL A 162 -6.81 -31.32 -8.94
N LEU A 163 -7.09 -30.11 -8.43
CA LEU A 163 -8.07 -29.91 -7.37
C LEU A 163 -9.49 -30.31 -7.81
N PHE A 164 -9.90 -29.89 -9.01
CA PHE A 164 -11.32 -29.96 -9.39
C PHE A 164 -11.68 -31.11 -10.33
N ASN A 165 -10.71 -31.68 -11.06
CA ASN A 165 -10.97 -32.78 -11.99
C ASN A 165 -10.37 -34.10 -11.49
N LYS A 166 -9.19 -34.10 -10.85
CA LYS A 166 -8.60 -35.32 -10.28
C LYS A 166 -9.13 -35.62 -8.87
N LEU A 167 -9.05 -34.63 -7.97
CA LEU A 167 -9.50 -34.76 -6.58
C LEU A 167 -11.00 -34.53 -6.41
N ASN A 168 -11.71 -34.15 -7.49
CA ASN A 168 -13.16 -33.91 -7.52
C ASN A 168 -13.65 -32.97 -6.41
N LEU A 169 -12.84 -31.96 -6.03
CA LEU A 169 -13.25 -30.98 -5.04
C LEU A 169 -14.35 -30.05 -5.59
N PRO A 170 -15.18 -29.46 -4.72
CA PRO A 170 -16.25 -28.54 -5.14
C PRO A 170 -15.70 -27.37 -5.96
N LYS A 171 -16.23 -27.17 -7.17
CA LYS A 171 -15.82 -26.07 -8.04
C LYS A 171 -16.36 -24.75 -7.51
N PRO A 172 -15.54 -23.69 -7.37
CA PRO A 172 -16.03 -22.37 -7.02
C PRO A 172 -16.95 -21.82 -8.12
N VAL A 173 -18.00 -21.12 -7.73
CA VAL A 173 -18.92 -20.42 -8.66
C VAL A 173 -18.20 -19.31 -9.43
N LYS A 174 -17.08 -18.81 -8.90
CA LYS A 174 -16.24 -17.77 -9.52
C LYS A 174 -15.16 -18.37 -10.42
N TYR A 175 -15.25 -18.05 -11.70
CA TYR A 175 -14.19 -18.27 -12.69
C TYR A 175 -13.24 -17.06 -12.70
N GLY A 176 -11.94 -17.30 -12.95
CA GLY A 176 -10.95 -16.24 -13.13
C GLY A 176 -11.16 -15.47 -14.43
N LYS A 177 -10.19 -14.61 -14.80
CA LYS A 177 -10.15 -14.01 -16.15
C LYS A 177 -9.90 -15.12 -17.17
N GLY A 178 -10.85 -15.30 -18.11
CA GLY A 178 -10.93 -16.49 -18.95
C GLY A 178 -11.49 -17.67 -18.15
N LYS A 179 -12.14 -18.65 -18.79
CA LYS A 179 -12.88 -19.78 -18.17
C LYS A 179 -12.06 -20.71 -17.21
N MET A 180 -10.89 -20.29 -16.75
CA MET A 180 -10.06 -20.95 -15.74
C MET A 180 -10.75 -20.92 -14.38
N ILE A 181 -10.78 -22.06 -13.71
CA ILE A 181 -11.31 -22.17 -12.34
C ILE A 181 -10.35 -21.45 -11.39
N SER A 182 -10.88 -20.59 -10.52
CA SER A 182 -10.05 -19.80 -9.59
C SER A 182 -9.34 -20.71 -8.58
N THR A 183 -8.04 -20.46 -8.37
CA THR A 183 -7.25 -21.04 -7.27
C THR A 183 -6.73 -19.94 -6.36
N ALA A 184 -7.51 -18.87 -6.17
CA ALA A 184 -7.18 -17.78 -5.28
C ALA A 184 -7.16 -18.23 -3.80
N VAL A 185 -6.56 -17.42 -2.92
CA VAL A 185 -6.36 -17.76 -1.50
C VAL A 185 -7.68 -18.07 -0.81
N ASP A 186 -8.70 -17.24 -1.02
CA ASP A 186 -10.06 -17.40 -0.47
C ASP A 186 -10.71 -18.74 -0.88
N VAL A 187 -10.55 -19.14 -2.15
CA VAL A 187 -11.04 -20.44 -2.64
C VAL A 187 -10.30 -21.59 -1.95
N LEU A 188 -8.98 -21.50 -1.87
CA LEU A 188 -8.16 -22.56 -1.26
C LEU A 188 -8.41 -22.68 0.25
N GLU A 189 -8.63 -21.58 0.96
CA GLU A 189 -8.99 -21.57 2.39
C GLU A 189 -10.34 -22.25 2.63
N GLY A 190 -11.34 -21.99 1.79
CA GLY A 190 -12.63 -22.68 1.87
C GLY A 190 -12.51 -24.19 1.63
N LEU A 191 -11.68 -24.60 0.67
CA LEU A 191 -11.43 -26.03 0.39
C LEU A 191 -10.55 -26.70 1.45
N ALA A 192 -9.70 -25.94 2.15
CA ALA A 192 -8.81 -26.46 3.20
C ALA A 192 -9.58 -27.02 4.41
N ALA A 193 -10.85 -26.62 4.59
CA ALA A 193 -11.72 -27.15 5.65
C ALA A 193 -12.10 -28.62 5.42
N THR A 194 -12.11 -29.09 4.17
CA THR A 194 -12.56 -30.43 3.80
C THR A 194 -11.45 -31.29 3.21
N HIS A 195 -10.35 -30.70 2.74
CA HIS A 195 -9.27 -31.43 2.11
C HIS A 195 -7.88 -30.87 2.47
N GLN A 196 -6.90 -31.75 2.65
CA GLN A 196 -5.55 -31.38 3.09
C GLN A 196 -4.72 -30.67 2.00
N VAL A 197 -4.85 -31.06 0.73
CA VAL A 197 -4.07 -30.50 -0.39
C VAL A 197 -4.18 -28.96 -0.49
N PRO A 198 -5.38 -28.34 -0.48
CA PRO A 198 -5.51 -26.88 -0.48
C PRO A 198 -4.69 -26.16 0.61
N ARG A 199 -4.68 -26.70 1.84
CA ARG A 199 -3.89 -26.16 2.95
C ARG A 199 -2.39 -26.20 2.65
N LEU A 200 -1.90 -27.35 2.19
CA LEU A 200 -0.49 -27.53 1.83
C LEU A 200 -0.09 -26.61 0.67
N VAL A 201 -0.98 -26.40 -0.30
CA VAL A 201 -0.75 -25.48 -1.43
C VAL A 201 -0.65 -24.03 -0.97
N LEU A 202 -1.48 -23.61 0.01
CA LEU A 202 -1.39 -22.27 0.60
C LEU A 202 -0.02 -22.06 1.28
N GLU A 203 0.41 -23.02 2.10
CA GLU A 203 1.74 -23.02 2.74
C GLU A 203 2.85 -22.93 1.69
N TYR A 204 2.82 -23.82 0.68
CA TYR A 204 3.81 -23.85 -0.40
C TYR A 204 3.89 -22.52 -1.15
N ARG A 205 2.74 -21.94 -1.55
CA ARG A 205 2.70 -20.66 -2.29
C ARG A 205 3.20 -19.50 -1.43
N GLN A 206 2.94 -19.53 -0.12
CA GLN A 206 3.47 -18.53 0.80
C GLN A 206 4.99 -18.59 0.87
N LEU A 207 5.56 -19.79 1.05
CA LEU A 207 7.02 -19.99 1.04
C LEU A 207 7.62 -19.55 -0.29
N SER A 208 7.04 -20.00 -1.40
CA SER A 208 7.54 -19.72 -2.75
C SER A 208 7.50 -18.24 -3.10
N LYS A 209 6.43 -17.54 -2.72
CA LYS A 209 6.33 -16.10 -2.89
C LYS A 209 7.40 -15.38 -2.04
N LEU A 210 7.56 -15.75 -0.78
CA LEU A 210 8.54 -15.11 0.11
C LEU A 210 9.97 -15.30 -0.37
N LYS A 211 10.30 -16.52 -0.80
CA LYS A 211 11.60 -16.88 -1.36
C LYS A 211 11.89 -16.09 -2.65
N SER A 212 11.02 -16.20 -3.65
CA SER A 212 11.23 -15.57 -4.96
C SER A 212 11.17 -14.03 -4.91
N THR A 213 10.23 -13.46 -4.15
CA THR A 213 9.99 -12.00 -4.12
C THR A 213 11.00 -11.26 -3.24
N TYR A 214 11.52 -11.91 -2.18
CA TYR A 214 12.39 -11.24 -1.22
C TYR A 214 13.74 -11.95 -1.08
N VAL A 215 13.76 -13.21 -0.68
CA VAL A 215 15.01 -13.87 -0.28
C VAL A 215 16.01 -13.98 -1.44
N ASP A 216 15.54 -14.38 -2.62
CA ASP A 216 16.38 -14.49 -3.81
C ASP A 216 16.52 -13.16 -4.56
N ALA A 217 15.44 -12.38 -4.62
CA ALA A 217 15.39 -11.13 -5.38
C ALA A 217 16.23 -10.01 -4.74
N LEU A 218 16.17 -9.81 -3.42
CA LEU A 218 16.85 -8.69 -2.76
C LEU A 218 18.36 -8.68 -3.01
N PRO A 219 19.12 -9.79 -2.84
CA PRO A 219 20.55 -9.79 -3.14
C PRO A 219 20.88 -9.39 -4.58
N SER A 220 20.05 -9.81 -5.55
CA SER A 220 20.25 -9.46 -6.97
C SER A 220 20.02 -7.97 -7.30
N LEU A 221 19.32 -7.25 -6.42
CA LEU A 221 18.98 -5.83 -6.58
C LEU A 221 20.00 -4.90 -5.89
N LEU A 222 21.07 -5.44 -5.31
CA LEU A 222 22.12 -4.64 -4.71
C LEU A 222 22.81 -3.76 -5.75
N ASN A 223 22.93 -2.47 -5.42
CA ASN A 223 23.74 -1.56 -6.20
C ASN A 223 25.21 -1.95 -6.04
N ARG A 224 25.89 -2.17 -7.17
CA ARG A 224 27.30 -2.64 -7.19
C ARG A 224 28.28 -1.63 -6.62
N ALA A 225 28.00 -0.32 -6.74
CA ALA A 225 28.90 0.73 -6.25
C ALA A 225 28.77 0.94 -4.74
N THR A 226 27.56 0.86 -4.19
CA THR A 226 27.31 1.14 -2.77
C THR A 226 27.26 -0.12 -1.90
N GLY A 227 26.98 -1.28 -2.49
CA GLY A 227 26.67 -2.52 -1.77
C GLY A 227 25.36 -2.46 -0.99
N ARG A 228 24.44 -1.56 -1.36
CA ARG A 228 23.16 -1.31 -0.66
C ARG A 228 21.97 -1.50 -1.59
N LEU A 229 20.80 -1.70 -0.99
CA LEU A 229 19.52 -1.65 -1.69
C LEU A 229 19.01 -0.21 -1.78
N HIS A 230 18.60 0.19 -2.97
CA HIS A 230 18.01 1.50 -3.24
C HIS A 230 16.61 1.30 -3.82
N THR A 231 15.58 1.35 -2.96
CA THR A 231 14.19 1.34 -3.40
C THR A 231 13.84 2.67 -4.09
N THR A 232 12.81 2.69 -4.92
CA THR A 232 12.20 3.90 -5.45
C THR A 232 10.85 4.15 -4.77
N PHE A 233 10.70 5.30 -4.11
CA PHE A 233 9.46 5.78 -3.51
C PHE A 233 8.67 6.65 -4.47
N THR A 234 7.47 6.24 -4.87
CA THR A 234 6.63 7.03 -5.78
C THR A 234 5.59 7.81 -4.97
N GLN A 235 5.62 9.15 -5.09
CA GLN A 235 4.63 10.05 -4.46
C GLN A 235 3.31 10.07 -5.23
N THR A 236 3.39 10.00 -6.56
CA THR A 236 2.25 10.12 -7.48
C THR A 236 1.63 8.76 -7.84
N GLY A 237 1.81 7.74 -6.99
CA GLY A 237 1.49 6.36 -7.31
C GLY A 237 0.14 5.90 -6.78
N THR A 238 -0.21 6.24 -5.55
CA THR A 238 -1.46 5.77 -4.94
C THR A 238 -2.54 6.84 -5.05
N ALA A 239 -3.77 6.37 -5.20
CA ALA A 239 -4.99 7.17 -5.11
C ALA A 239 -5.10 8.05 -3.84
N THR A 240 -4.53 7.58 -2.73
CA THR A 240 -4.83 8.07 -1.38
C THR A 240 -3.77 9.03 -0.84
N GLY A 241 -2.72 9.34 -1.60
CA GLY A 241 -1.61 10.17 -1.13
C GLY A 241 -0.50 9.40 -0.42
N ARG A 242 -0.62 8.08 -0.27
CA ARG A 242 0.45 7.25 0.33
C ARG A 242 1.58 7.05 -0.66
N LEU A 243 2.81 7.05 -0.14
CA LEU A 243 3.97 6.58 -0.89
C LEU A 243 3.76 5.13 -1.29
N SER A 244 4.14 4.77 -2.52
CA SER A 244 4.41 3.39 -2.89
C SER A 244 5.91 3.16 -3.01
N SER A 245 6.36 1.90 -2.95
CA SER A 245 7.76 1.53 -3.15
C SER A 245 7.92 0.46 -4.23
N SER A 246 8.99 0.54 -5.00
CA SER A 246 9.34 -0.44 -6.05
C SER A 246 10.84 -0.65 -6.14
N ASN A 247 11.24 -1.77 -6.76
CA ASN A 247 12.63 -2.14 -7.03
C ASN A 247 13.62 -1.98 -5.85
N PRO A 248 13.40 -2.66 -4.71
CA PRO A 248 12.29 -3.56 -4.37
C PRO A 248 11.11 -2.86 -3.68
N ASN A 249 9.94 -3.49 -3.63
CA ASN A 249 8.81 -3.00 -2.82
C ASN A 249 9.00 -3.37 -1.34
N LEU A 250 9.58 -2.45 -0.57
CA LEU A 250 9.87 -2.64 0.85
C LEU A 250 8.62 -2.58 1.75
N GLN A 251 7.53 -1.98 1.28
CA GLN A 251 6.29 -1.84 2.05
C GLN A 251 5.51 -3.16 2.17
N ASN A 252 5.70 -4.08 1.22
CA ASN A 252 4.96 -5.34 1.16
C ASN A 252 5.64 -6.50 1.91
N ILE A 253 6.79 -6.27 2.55
CA ILE A 253 7.48 -7.32 3.33
C ILE A 253 6.59 -7.70 4.53
N PRO A 254 6.17 -8.97 4.68
CA PRO A 254 5.28 -9.36 5.75
C PRO A 254 5.84 -9.07 7.14
N ILE A 255 5.00 -8.51 8.02
CA ILE A 255 5.42 -8.05 9.36
C ILE A 255 5.01 -9.00 10.50
N ARG A 256 3.98 -9.83 10.28
CA ARG A 256 3.35 -10.64 11.35
C ARG A 256 3.79 -12.10 11.35
N THR A 257 4.35 -12.58 10.25
CA THR A 257 4.80 -13.97 10.12
C THR A 257 6.23 -14.11 10.63
N GLU A 258 6.58 -15.28 11.15
CA GLU A 258 7.93 -15.61 11.59
C GLU A 258 8.94 -15.42 10.45
N LEU A 259 8.68 -16.03 9.29
CA LEU A 259 9.52 -15.87 8.11
C LEU A 259 9.63 -14.42 7.64
N GLY A 260 8.57 -13.62 7.76
CA GLY A 260 8.60 -12.19 7.47
C GLY A 260 9.52 -11.42 8.43
N ARG A 261 9.51 -11.77 9.72
CA ARG A 261 10.42 -11.20 10.71
C ARG A 261 11.87 -11.58 10.44
N GLU A 262 12.15 -12.82 10.03
CA GLU A 262 13.49 -13.23 9.62
C GLU A 262 13.98 -12.44 8.40
N ILE A 263 13.14 -12.27 7.37
CA ILE A 263 13.49 -11.43 6.19
C ILE A 263 13.80 -10.00 6.63
N ARG A 264 13.02 -9.43 7.57
CA ARG A 264 13.29 -8.09 8.10
C ARG A 264 14.57 -8.03 8.94
N ALA A 265 14.92 -9.09 9.65
CA ALA A 265 16.16 -9.18 10.42
C ALA A 265 17.40 -9.17 9.52
N ALA A 266 17.26 -9.57 8.25
CA ALA A 266 18.33 -9.44 7.27
C ALA A 266 18.63 -7.98 6.89
N PHE A 267 17.74 -7.01 7.19
CA PHE A 267 18.06 -5.59 7.01
C PHE A 267 18.86 -5.10 8.22
N THR A 268 20.09 -4.66 7.99
CA THR A 268 21.05 -4.39 9.07
C THR A 268 21.57 -2.95 9.04
N ALA A 269 22.15 -2.52 10.17
CA ALA A 269 22.85 -1.26 10.26
C ALA A 269 24.32 -1.43 9.86
N ARG A 270 24.97 -0.34 9.44
CA ARG A 270 26.42 -0.31 9.26
C ARG A 270 27.13 -0.45 10.62
N PRO A 271 28.40 -0.88 10.67
CA PRO A 271 29.15 -0.94 11.91
C PRO A 271 29.10 0.38 12.71
N GLY A 272 28.96 0.27 14.03
CA GLY A 272 28.81 1.41 14.94
C GLY A 272 27.45 2.13 14.87
N HIS A 273 26.44 1.57 14.19
CA HIS A 273 25.10 2.14 14.06
C HIS A 273 24.03 1.14 14.49
N VAL A 274 22.83 1.65 14.74
CA VAL A 274 21.62 0.88 15.00
C VAL A 274 20.50 1.29 14.06
N LEU A 275 19.56 0.39 13.79
CA LEU A 275 18.32 0.73 13.11
C LEU A 275 17.29 1.18 14.16
N LEU A 276 16.75 2.40 14.00
CA LEU A 276 15.66 2.92 14.81
C LEU A 276 14.35 2.79 14.04
N ALA A 277 13.32 2.23 14.68
CA ALA A 277 11.96 2.19 14.14
C ALA A 277 11.05 3.14 14.93
N ALA A 278 10.40 4.07 14.23
CA ALA A 278 9.37 4.95 14.78
C ALA A 278 8.07 4.72 13.99
N ASP A 279 6.99 4.40 14.71
CA ASP A 279 5.70 4.05 14.12
C ASP A 279 4.56 4.85 14.77
N TYR A 280 3.63 5.34 13.96
CA TYR A 280 2.44 5.99 14.47
C TYR A 280 1.42 4.94 14.92
N SER A 281 1.36 4.73 16.24
CA SER A 281 0.44 3.80 16.87
C SER A 281 -1.02 4.06 16.49
N GLN A 282 -1.56 3.22 15.60
CA GLN A 282 -2.98 3.20 15.21
C GLN A 282 -3.47 4.52 14.61
N ILE A 283 -2.64 5.18 13.80
CA ILE A 283 -2.95 6.52 13.25
C ILE A 283 -4.33 6.62 12.60
N GLU A 284 -4.77 5.60 11.87
CA GLU A 284 -6.07 5.60 11.18
C GLU A 284 -7.26 5.64 12.14
N LEU A 285 -7.19 4.90 13.26
CA LEU A 285 -8.26 4.92 14.26
C LEU A 285 -8.23 6.19 15.10
N ARG A 286 -7.04 6.79 15.30
CA ARG A 286 -6.92 8.13 15.90
C ARG A 286 -7.51 9.21 15.00
N LEU A 287 -7.28 9.12 13.70
CA LEU A 287 -7.90 10.00 12.72
C LEU A 287 -9.42 9.80 12.68
N LEU A 288 -9.90 8.55 12.75
CA LEU A 288 -11.35 8.29 12.86
C LEU A 288 -11.93 8.97 14.10
N ALA A 289 -11.30 8.82 15.28
CA ALA A 289 -11.74 9.49 16.50
C ALA A 289 -11.78 11.01 16.34
N HIS A 290 -10.77 11.59 15.67
CA HIS A 290 -10.72 13.02 15.36
C HIS A 290 -11.85 13.46 14.42
N TYR A 291 -12.03 12.80 13.28
CA TYR A 291 -13.04 13.19 12.29
C TYR A 291 -14.48 12.95 12.75
N SER A 292 -14.69 11.88 13.53
CA SER A 292 -16.00 11.54 14.06
C SER A 292 -16.39 12.34 15.29
N GLU A 293 -15.40 12.94 15.97
CA GLU A 293 -15.54 13.57 17.28
C GLU A 293 -16.28 12.68 18.29
N ASP A 294 -16.21 11.35 18.10
CA ASP A 294 -16.92 10.40 18.93
C ASP A 294 -16.34 10.43 20.34
N SER A 295 -17.15 10.87 21.30
CA SER A 295 -16.69 11.17 22.66
C SER A 295 -16.07 9.96 23.35
N LEU A 296 -16.57 8.75 23.07
CA LEU A 296 -16.02 7.52 23.65
C LEU A 296 -14.64 7.21 23.06
N LEU A 297 -14.48 7.30 21.74
CA LEU A 297 -13.19 7.06 21.10
C LEU A 297 -12.15 8.11 21.47
N VAL A 298 -12.54 9.39 21.47
CA VAL A 298 -11.65 10.51 21.83
C VAL A 298 -11.18 10.36 23.27
N GLU A 299 -12.09 10.06 24.20
CA GLU A 299 -11.73 9.90 25.61
C GLU A 299 -10.90 8.64 25.86
N ALA A 300 -11.20 7.53 25.17
CA ALA A 300 -10.39 6.32 25.23
C ALA A 300 -8.92 6.61 24.85
N TYR A 301 -8.70 7.37 23.77
CA TYR A 301 -7.33 7.75 23.39
C TYR A 301 -6.67 8.74 24.35
N ARG A 302 -7.42 9.63 25.00
CA ARG A 302 -6.88 10.56 26.02
C ARG A 302 -6.42 9.84 27.27
N ARG A 303 -7.15 8.80 27.69
CA ARG A 303 -6.80 7.96 28.85
C ARG A 303 -5.73 6.92 28.56
N GLY A 304 -5.43 6.67 27.28
CA GLY A 304 -4.51 5.61 26.86
C GLY A 304 -5.12 4.21 26.90
N ASP A 305 -6.46 4.12 26.82
CA ASP A 305 -7.19 2.87 26.81
C ASP A 305 -6.87 2.04 25.55
N ASP A 306 -6.89 0.72 25.68
CA ASP A 306 -6.85 -0.17 24.51
C ASP A 306 -8.21 -0.18 23.82
N ILE A 307 -8.32 0.58 22.73
CA ILE A 307 -9.55 0.72 21.95
C ILE A 307 -10.07 -0.61 21.39
N HIS A 308 -9.21 -1.61 21.12
CA HIS A 308 -9.67 -2.91 20.67
C HIS A 308 -10.29 -3.70 21.81
N THR A 309 -9.71 -3.63 23.01
CA THR A 309 -10.28 -4.22 24.23
C THR A 309 -11.59 -3.55 24.60
N LEU A 310 -11.66 -2.22 24.49
CA LEU A 310 -12.89 -1.46 24.69
C LEU A 310 -13.97 -1.92 23.71
N THR A 311 -13.69 -1.90 22.41
CA THR A 311 -14.64 -2.38 21.39
C THR A 311 -15.04 -3.85 21.63
N ALA A 312 -14.09 -4.72 22.01
CA ALA A 312 -14.40 -6.12 22.32
C ALA A 312 -15.37 -6.24 23.50
N SER A 313 -15.10 -5.54 24.60
CA SER A 313 -15.98 -5.54 25.77
C SER A 313 -17.43 -5.17 25.40
N GLN A 314 -17.58 -4.19 24.50
CA GLN A 314 -18.89 -3.72 24.07
C GLN A 314 -19.56 -4.68 23.08
N VAL A 315 -18.84 -5.15 22.06
CA VAL A 315 -19.39 -6.02 21.01
C VAL A 315 -19.76 -7.39 21.56
N PHE A 316 -18.95 -7.95 22.46
CA PHE A 316 -19.19 -9.28 23.06
C PHE A 316 -19.97 -9.20 24.38
N GLY A 317 -20.32 -8.00 24.86
CA GLY A 317 -21.08 -7.83 26.10
C GLY A 317 -20.36 -8.32 27.36
N VAL A 318 -19.03 -8.41 27.34
CA VAL A 318 -18.21 -8.88 28.48
C VAL A 318 -17.48 -7.71 29.14
N PRO A 319 -17.30 -7.71 30.48
CA PRO A 319 -16.46 -6.70 31.14
C PRO A 319 -15.04 -6.66 30.55
N PRO A 320 -14.34 -5.49 30.53
CA PRO A 320 -12.98 -5.39 29.98
C PRO A 320 -11.98 -6.41 30.54
N LEU A 321 -12.11 -6.76 31.82
CA LEU A 321 -11.27 -7.77 32.51
C LEU A 321 -11.52 -9.21 32.01
N MET A 322 -12.65 -9.46 31.36
CA MET A 322 -13.02 -10.76 30.77
C MET A 322 -12.82 -10.80 29.25
N VAL A 323 -12.26 -9.73 28.65
CA VAL A 323 -11.92 -9.71 27.23
C VAL A 323 -10.74 -10.64 27.00
N THR A 324 -10.97 -11.69 26.24
CA THR A 324 -9.91 -12.61 25.83
C THR A 324 -9.06 -11.99 24.71
N SER A 325 -7.89 -12.57 24.48
CA SER A 325 -7.03 -12.23 23.35
C SER A 325 -7.73 -12.46 22.00
N ASP A 326 -8.64 -13.44 21.92
CA ASP A 326 -9.43 -13.70 20.73
C ASP A 326 -10.54 -12.65 20.51
N HIS A 327 -11.29 -12.28 21.55
CA HIS A 327 -12.25 -11.17 21.49
C HIS A 327 -11.58 -9.88 21.03
N ARG A 328 -10.40 -9.58 21.56
CA ARG A 328 -9.61 -8.41 21.15
C ARG A 328 -9.18 -8.49 19.68
N ARG A 329 -8.77 -9.67 19.21
CA ARG A 329 -8.40 -9.90 17.80
C ARG A 329 -9.59 -9.69 16.86
N GLN A 330 -10.75 -10.24 17.21
CA GLN A 330 -11.98 -10.07 16.43
C GLN A 330 -12.45 -8.61 16.44
N ALA A 331 -12.45 -7.94 17.59
CA ALA A 331 -12.78 -6.52 17.69
C ALA A 331 -11.83 -5.62 16.89
N LYS A 332 -10.55 -6.00 16.76
CA LYS A 332 -9.62 -5.33 15.85
C LYS A 332 -10.07 -5.47 14.39
N VAL A 333 -10.46 -6.66 13.96
CA VAL A 333 -11.02 -6.88 12.62
C VAL A 333 -12.30 -6.07 12.41
N VAL A 334 -13.18 -5.99 13.42
CA VAL A 334 -14.39 -5.14 13.37
C VAL A 334 -14.04 -3.66 13.21
N ASN A 335 -13.17 -3.10 14.08
CA ASN A 335 -12.77 -1.69 14.04
C ASN A 335 -12.22 -1.31 12.65
N PHE A 336 -11.25 -2.05 12.13
CA PHE A 336 -10.70 -1.79 10.80
C PHE A 336 -11.69 -2.08 9.69
N GLY A 337 -12.50 -3.14 9.82
CA GLY A 337 -13.53 -3.48 8.86
C GLY A 337 -14.53 -2.35 8.66
N ILE A 338 -14.98 -1.73 9.75
CA ILE A 338 -15.91 -0.60 9.71
C ILE A 338 -15.25 0.65 9.13
N VAL A 339 -14.01 0.96 9.51
CA VAL A 339 -13.23 2.07 8.91
C VAL A 339 -13.11 1.92 7.39
N TYR A 340 -12.91 0.69 6.90
CA TYR A 340 -12.80 0.40 5.47
C TYR A 340 -14.14 0.13 4.77
N GLY A 341 -15.26 0.33 5.46
CA GLY A 341 -16.59 0.16 4.87
C GLY A 341 -16.93 -1.29 4.49
N LEU A 342 -16.41 -2.28 5.21
CA LEU A 342 -16.79 -3.68 5.00
C LEU A 342 -18.29 -3.87 5.26
N SER A 343 -18.96 -4.55 4.34
CA SER A 343 -20.33 -5.00 4.51
C SER A 343 -20.41 -6.12 5.56
N PRO A 344 -21.60 -6.43 6.11
CA PRO A 344 -21.80 -7.59 6.98
C PRO A 344 -21.27 -8.89 6.36
N PHE A 345 -21.44 -9.07 5.04
CA PHE A 345 -20.89 -10.21 4.32
C PHE A 345 -19.35 -10.20 4.30
N GLY A 346 -18.72 -9.05 4.05
CA GLY A 346 -17.25 -8.95 4.08
C GLY A 346 -16.68 -9.20 5.48
N LEU A 347 -17.35 -8.72 6.52
CA LEU A 347 -16.96 -8.93 7.91
C LEU A 347 -17.14 -10.40 8.33
N SER A 348 -18.22 -11.05 7.91
CA SER A 348 -18.48 -12.46 8.23
C SER A 348 -17.40 -13.39 7.68
N GLN A 349 -16.94 -13.15 6.45
CA GLN A 349 -15.81 -13.88 5.87
C GLN A 349 -14.50 -13.69 6.66
N ASN A 350 -14.21 -12.46 7.11
CA ASN A 350 -12.97 -12.18 7.86
C ASN A 350 -12.98 -12.76 9.28
N LEU A 351 -14.15 -12.88 9.89
CA LEU A 351 -14.31 -13.40 11.26
C LEU A 351 -14.62 -14.90 11.29
N GLY A 352 -15.04 -15.50 10.17
CA GLY A 352 -15.48 -16.89 10.11
C GLY A 352 -16.80 -17.14 10.87
N ILE A 353 -17.70 -16.15 10.86
CA ILE A 353 -19.00 -16.18 11.57
C ILE A 353 -20.16 -16.06 10.59
N ASP A 354 -21.39 -16.23 11.08
CA ASP A 354 -22.59 -16.00 10.27
C ASP A 354 -22.76 -14.53 9.88
N THR A 355 -23.34 -14.29 8.70
CA THR A 355 -23.56 -12.92 8.21
C THR A 355 -24.56 -12.14 9.07
N SER A 356 -25.51 -12.82 9.71
CA SER A 356 -26.43 -12.23 10.69
C SER A 356 -25.67 -11.75 11.94
N GLU A 357 -24.73 -12.53 12.44
CA GLU A 357 -23.90 -12.20 13.60
C GLU A 357 -22.96 -11.03 13.27
N ALA A 358 -22.31 -11.04 12.10
CA ALA A 358 -21.50 -9.92 11.63
C ALA A 358 -22.31 -8.61 11.52
N LYS A 359 -23.57 -8.70 11.08
CA LYS A 359 -24.49 -7.54 11.06
C LYS A 359 -24.76 -7.03 12.48
N GLN A 360 -25.01 -7.92 13.45
CA GLN A 360 -25.22 -7.54 14.85
C GLN A 360 -23.98 -6.83 15.42
N PHE A 361 -22.77 -7.27 15.09
CA PHE A 361 -21.54 -6.59 15.53
C PHE A 361 -21.40 -5.18 14.94
N ILE A 362 -21.74 -4.99 13.66
CA ILE A 362 -21.73 -3.67 13.02
C ILE A 362 -22.79 -2.76 13.65
N ASP A 363 -24.00 -3.25 13.87
CA ASP A 363 -25.09 -2.49 14.47
C ASP A 363 -24.75 -2.07 15.90
N ALA A 364 -24.27 -2.99 16.73
CA ALA A 364 -23.84 -2.72 18.10
C ALA A 364 -22.69 -1.71 18.16
N TYR A 365 -21.74 -1.81 17.22
CA TYR A 365 -20.66 -0.84 17.09
C TYR A 365 -21.19 0.57 16.83
N PHE A 366 -22.10 0.74 15.87
CA PHE A 366 -22.65 2.06 15.52
C PHE A 366 -23.62 2.62 16.56
N GLU A 367 -24.32 1.76 17.30
CA GLU A 367 -25.15 2.19 18.43
C GLU A 367 -24.29 2.80 19.54
N ARG A 368 -23.10 2.24 19.76
CA ARG A 368 -22.13 2.71 20.75
C ARG A 368 -21.37 3.95 20.28
N TYR A 369 -20.76 3.87 19.08
CA TYR A 369 -19.95 4.92 18.50
C TYR A 369 -20.77 5.76 17.52
N ARG A 370 -21.74 6.50 18.06
CA ARG A 370 -22.70 7.28 17.28
C ARG A 370 -22.05 8.38 16.45
N GLY A 371 -20.96 8.97 16.95
CA GLY A 371 -20.20 9.98 16.22
C GLY A 371 -19.57 9.39 14.96
N VAL A 372 -19.09 8.13 15.03
CA VAL A 372 -18.55 7.43 13.86
C VAL A 372 -19.61 7.22 12.80
N ARG A 373 -20.82 6.78 13.19
CA ARG A 373 -21.95 6.62 12.26
C ARG A 373 -22.30 7.94 11.58
N ALA A 374 -22.48 9.01 12.38
CA ALA A 374 -22.82 10.33 11.87
C ALA A 374 -21.77 10.86 10.89
N PHE A 375 -20.48 10.65 11.19
CA PHE A 375 -19.39 11.04 10.30
C PHE A 375 -19.41 10.27 8.98
N ILE A 376 -19.61 8.95 9.01
CA ILE A 376 -19.67 8.13 7.79
C ILE A 376 -20.87 8.55 6.93
N ASP A 377 -22.06 8.65 7.53
CA ASP A 377 -23.29 9.03 6.83
C ASP A 377 -23.13 10.42 6.16
N LYS A 378 -22.64 11.42 6.91
CA LYS A 378 -22.33 12.76 6.40
C LYS A 378 -21.30 12.73 5.27
N THR A 379 -20.24 11.94 5.41
CA THR A 379 -19.18 11.82 4.40
C THR A 379 -19.72 11.22 3.10
N LEU A 380 -20.58 10.20 3.19
CA LEU A 380 -21.22 9.58 2.04
C LEU A 380 -22.17 10.54 1.33
N GLU A 381 -22.98 11.30 2.08
CA GLU A 381 -23.84 12.34 1.52
C GLU A 381 -23.03 13.44 0.81
N GLN A 382 -21.97 13.93 1.44
CA GLN A 382 -21.07 14.91 0.83
C GLN A 382 -20.42 14.35 -0.43
N ALA A 383 -19.91 13.11 -0.39
CA ALA A 383 -19.27 12.47 -1.53
C ALA A 383 -20.24 12.28 -2.70
N ARG A 384 -21.51 11.93 -2.46
CA ARG A 384 -22.53 11.82 -3.53
C ARG A 384 -22.80 13.17 -4.20
N ARG A 385 -22.80 14.26 -3.44
CA ARG A 385 -23.03 15.62 -3.94
C ARG A 385 -21.81 16.18 -4.69
N GLU A 386 -20.62 15.99 -4.14
CA GLU A 386 -19.40 16.64 -4.62
C GLU A 386 -18.54 15.72 -5.51
N GLN A 387 -18.87 14.43 -5.57
CA GLN A 387 -18.12 13.38 -6.27
C GLN A 387 -16.63 13.34 -5.89
N GLN A 388 -16.32 13.76 -4.67
CA GLN A 388 -14.96 13.78 -4.12
C GLN A 388 -14.99 13.81 -2.58
N VAL A 389 -13.87 13.47 -1.96
CA VAL A 389 -13.62 13.67 -0.52
C VAL A 389 -12.31 14.41 -0.29
N ARG A 390 -12.15 15.03 0.88
CA ARG A 390 -10.93 15.76 1.25
C ARG A 390 -10.34 15.26 2.56
N THR A 391 -9.02 15.28 2.65
CA THR A 391 -8.29 15.05 3.92
C THR A 391 -8.17 16.35 4.72
N LEU A 392 -7.67 16.27 5.97
CA LEU A 392 -7.46 17.40 6.88
C LEU A 392 -6.66 18.56 6.24
N PHE A 393 -5.64 18.25 5.44
CA PHE A 393 -4.81 19.25 4.76
C PHE A 393 -5.32 19.61 3.36
N GLY A 394 -6.55 19.21 3.01
CA GLY A 394 -7.22 19.60 1.78
C GLY A 394 -7.01 18.67 0.58
N ARG A 395 -6.15 17.63 0.69
CA ARG A 395 -5.91 16.65 -0.41
C ARG A 395 -7.23 16.09 -0.89
N ILE A 396 -7.47 16.14 -2.19
CA ILE A 396 -8.70 15.69 -2.84
C ILE A 396 -8.55 14.24 -3.30
N ARG A 397 -9.61 13.46 -3.12
CA ARG A 397 -9.80 12.18 -3.80
C ARG A 397 -11.11 12.24 -4.60
N PRO A 398 -11.05 12.29 -5.94
CA PRO A 398 -12.24 12.15 -6.78
C PRO A 398 -12.85 10.74 -6.67
N ILE A 399 -14.18 10.68 -6.72
CA ILE A 399 -15.00 9.47 -6.68
C ILE A 399 -16.15 9.62 -7.70
N PRO A 400 -15.85 9.60 -9.02
CA PRO A 400 -16.85 9.87 -10.06
C PRO A 400 -18.00 8.86 -10.05
N ASP A 401 -17.71 7.59 -9.72
CA ASP A 401 -18.66 6.48 -9.80
C ASP A 401 -19.57 6.34 -8.55
N ILE A 402 -19.54 7.30 -7.61
CA ILE A 402 -20.32 7.21 -6.36
C ILE A 402 -21.84 7.21 -6.55
N ASN A 403 -22.31 7.66 -7.73
CA ASN A 403 -23.72 7.75 -8.11
C ASN A 403 -24.12 6.71 -9.18
N SER A 404 -23.22 5.79 -9.54
CA SER A 404 -23.46 4.76 -10.56
C SER A 404 -24.20 3.54 -10.06
#